data_AF-A0A435FEZ3-F1
#
_entry.id   AF-A0A435FEZ3-F1
#
_cell.length_a   1.000
_cell.length_b   1.000
_cell.length_c   1.000
_cell.angle_alpha   90.00
_cell.angle_beta   90.00
_cell.angle_gamma   90.00
#
_symmetry.space_group_name_H-M   'P 1'
#
loop_
_entity.id
_entity.type
_entity.pdbx_description
1 polymer ?
#
loop_
_entity_poly.entity_id
_entity_poly.type
_entity_poly.pdbx_seq_one_letter_code
_entity_poly.pdbx_strand_id
1 'polypeptide(L)' 'MSQNDQSRRTIVVDGVPLPELLDETTIREVVHGFYGEIRHDDLLGPIFHDRIEPDSWPQHLAKMCDFWSATLLRTSRY' A
#
# COMPACT_ATOMS: atom_id res chain seq x y z
N MET A 1 -29.83 22.99 5.33
CA MET A 1 -28.55 23.26 4.65
C MET A 1 -27.48 23.25 5.72
N SER A 2 -26.80 22.12 5.90
CA SER A 2 -25.73 22.00 6.91
C SER A 2 -24.48 21.52 6.17
N GLN A 3 -23.51 22.44 6.11
CA GLN A 3 -22.20 22.24 5.52
C GLN A 3 -21.49 21.13 6.29
N ASN A 4 -21.12 20.05 5.60
CA ASN A 4 -20.14 19.11 6.10
C ASN A 4 -18.87 19.31 5.25
N ASP A 5 -18.20 20.42 5.50
CA ASP A 5 -16.86 20.72 5.03
C ASP A 5 -15.88 19.80 5.78
N GLN A 6 -15.91 18.51 5.46
CA GLN A 6 -14.83 17.60 5.83
C GLN A 6 -13.63 17.98 4.97
N SER A 7 -12.87 18.95 5.46
CA SER A 7 -11.57 19.35 4.98
C SER A 7 -10.78 18.11 4.52
N ARG A 8 -10.70 17.93 3.19
CA ARG A 8 -9.80 16.96 2.56
C ARG A 8 -8.39 17.42 2.91
N ARG A 9 -7.86 16.97 4.04
CA ARG A 9 -6.44 17.14 4.37
C ARG A 9 -5.65 16.39 3.31
N THR A 10 -5.15 17.12 2.34
CA THR A 10 -4.22 16.60 1.35
C THR A 10 -2.93 16.23 2.08
N ILE A 11 -2.59 14.95 2.08
CA ILE A 11 -1.28 14.49 2.56
C ILE A 11 -0.24 15.05 1.58
N VAL A 12 0.82 15.64 2.13
CA VAL A 12 1.94 16.19 1.35
C VAL A 12 3.19 15.39 1.72
N VAL A 13 3.87 14.86 0.70
CA VAL A 13 5.14 14.13 0.84
C VAL A 13 6.19 14.94 0.09
N ASP A 14 7.25 15.35 0.78
CA ASP A 14 8.35 16.18 0.22
C ASP A 14 7.89 17.43 -0.54
N GLY A 15 6.79 18.04 -0.08
CA GLY A 15 6.21 19.24 -0.69
C GLY A 15 5.27 18.97 -1.86
N VAL A 16 5.10 17.72 -2.29
CA VAL A 16 4.19 17.32 -3.37
C VAL A 16 2.91 16.71 -2.79
N PRO A 17 1.72 17.13 -3.26
CA PRO A 17 0.45 16.49 -2.91
C PRO A 17 0.46 15.00 -3.25
N LEU A 18 0.03 14.16 -2.31
CA LEU A 18 -0.11 12.71 -2.50
C LEU A 18 -0.87 12.33 -3.79
N PRO A 19 -1.98 12.98 -4.19
CA PRO A 19 -2.66 12.65 -5.44
C PRO A 19 -1.81 12.79 -6.71
N GLU A 20 -0.76 13.63 -6.68
CA GLU A 20 0.14 13.85 -7.82
C GLU A 20 1.28 12.82 -7.86
N LEU A 21 1.58 12.18 -6.72
CA LEU A 21 2.58 11.12 -6.60
C LEU A 21 1.98 9.71 -6.69
N LEU A 22 0.66 9.57 -6.64
CA LEU A 22 0.00 8.27 -6.59
C LEU A 22 -0.29 7.72 -7.98
N ASP A 23 0.49 6.73 -8.37
CA ASP A 23 0.24 5.85 -9.50
C ASP A 23 0.53 4.38 -9.16
N GLU A 24 0.31 3.48 -10.11
CA GLU A 24 0.55 2.04 -9.94
C GLU A 24 2.02 1.70 -9.64
N THR A 25 2.94 2.47 -10.24
CA THR A 25 4.38 2.30 -10.04
C THR A 25 4.74 2.57 -8.60
N THR A 26 4.26 3.69 -8.07
CA THR A 26 4.48 4.13 -6.69
C THR A 26 3.85 3.16 -5.70
N ILE A 27 2.63 2.68 -5.96
CA ILE A 27 1.98 1.66 -5.13
C ILE A 27 2.83 0.39 -5.09
N ARG A 28 3.27 -0.11 -6.23
CA ARG A 28 4.12 -1.31 -6.31
C ARG A 28 5.42 -1.10 -5.54
N GLU A 29 6.09 0.03 -5.70
CA GLU A 29 7.35 0.31 -5.02
C GLU A 29 7.18 0.37 -3.50
N VAL A 30 6.16 1.07 -3.02
CA VAL A 30 5.86 1.16 -1.58
C VAL A 30 5.47 -0.21 -1.01
N VAL A 31 4.61 -0.97 -1.69
CA VAL A 31 4.19 -2.31 -1.25
C VAL A 31 5.38 -3.25 -1.19
N HIS A 32 6.20 -3.30 -2.25
CA HIS A 32 7.37 -4.17 -2.28
C HIS A 32 8.43 -3.75 -1.27
N GLY A 33 8.67 -2.45 -1.09
CA GLY A 33 9.58 -1.93 -0.06
C GLY A 33 9.11 -2.31 1.34
N PHE A 34 7.85 -2.04 1.67
CA PHE A 34 7.24 -2.36 2.96
C PHE A 34 7.34 -3.85 3.30
N TYR A 35 6.98 -4.74 2.37
CA TYR A 35 7.10 -6.18 2.60
C TYR A 35 8.54 -6.68 2.55
N GLY A 36 9.42 -6.00 1.82
CA GLY A 36 10.86 -6.22 1.88
C GLY A 36 11.40 -6.02 3.30
N GLU A 37 11.03 -4.90 3.93
CA GLU A 37 11.41 -4.60 5.32
C GLU A 37 10.76 -5.59 6.31
N ILE A 38 9.45 -5.87 6.18
CA ILE A 38 8.74 -6.81 7.06
C ILE A 38 9.41 -8.18 7.11
N ARG A 39 9.89 -8.69 5.97
CA ARG A 39 10.52 -10.02 5.91
C ARG A 39 11.82 -10.11 6.71
N HIS A 40 12.46 -8.97 6.98
CA HIS A 40 13.69 -8.89 7.77
C HIS A 40 13.45 -8.35 9.18
N ASP A 41 12.20 -8.01 9.53
CA ASP A 41 11.86 -7.50 10.85
C ASP A 41 11.76 -8.64 11.86
N ASP A 42 12.44 -8.52 13.00
CA ASP A 42 12.52 -9.58 14.02
C ASP A 42 11.17 -9.87 14.71
N LEU A 43 10.26 -8.90 14.74
CA LEU A 43 8.96 -9.03 15.38
C LEU A 43 7.89 -9.48 14.37
N LEU A 44 7.84 -8.81 13.22
CA LEU A 44 6.81 -9.03 12.21
C LEU A 44 7.17 -10.18 11.26
N GLY A 45 8.44 -10.34 10.89
CA GLY A 45 8.92 -11.36 9.97
C GLY A 45 8.42 -12.77 10.30
N PRO A 46 8.56 -13.26 11.55
CA PRO A 46 8.04 -14.57 11.95
C PRO A 46 6.53 -14.74 11.70
N ILE A 47 5.72 -13.69 11.95
CA ILE A 47 4.27 -13.74 11.76
C ILE A 47 3.92 -13.94 10.28
N PHE A 48 4.63 -13.28 9.38
CA PHE A 48 4.41 -13.41 7.94
C PHE A 48 4.99 -14.71 7.37
N HIS A 49 6.17 -15.13 7.84
CA HIS A 49 6.77 -16.41 7.43
C HIS A 49 5.90 -17.61 7.83
N ASP A 50 5.23 -17.55 8.98
CA ASP A 50 4.28 -18.58 9.43
C ASP A 50 2.99 -18.64 8.59
N ARG A 51 2.71 -17.61 7.76
CA ARG A 51 1.44 -17.48 7.01
C ARG A 51 1.60 -17.47 5.50
N ILE A 52 2.79 -17.18 5.00
CA ILE A 52 3.06 -17.03 3.57
C ILE A 52 4.27 -17.89 3.22
N GLU A 53 3.99 -19.00 2.54
CA GLU A 53 5.03 -19.89 2.02
C GLU A 53 6.00 -19.12 1.10
N PRO A 54 7.30 -19.48 1.07
CA PRO A 54 8.31 -18.80 0.25
C PRO A 54 7.90 -18.57 -1.21
N ASP A 55 7.25 -19.56 -1.84
CA ASP A 55 6.82 -19.49 -3.24
C ASP A 55 5.53 -18.68 -3.46
N SER A 56 4.79 -18.37 -2.38
CA SER A 56 3.52 -17.63 -2.41
C SER A 56 3.70 -16.11 -2.27
N TRP A 57 4.92 -15.64 -1.98
CA TRP A 57 5.22 -14.21 -1.86
C TRP A 57 4.88 -13.39 -3.10
N PRO A 58 5.20 -13.81 -4.34
CA PRO A 58 4.81 -13.07 -5.53
C PRO A 58 3.30 -12.86 -5.65
N GLN A 59 2.51 -13.88 -5.30
CA GLN A 59 1.04 -13.81 -5.32
C GLN A 59 0.50 -12.86 -4.24
N HIS A 60 1.06 -12.95 -3.02
CA HIS A 60 0.69 -12.06 -1.92
C HIS A 60 0.98 -10.60 -2.25
N LEU A 61 2.16 -10.30 -2.80
CA LEU A 61 2.54 -8.95 -3.19
C LEU A 61 1.62 -8.39 -4.28
N ALA A 62 1.29 -9.19 -5.30
CA ALA A 62 0.34 -8.79 -6.34
C ALA A 62 -1.03 -8.42 -5.74
N LYS A 63 -1.56 -9.27 -4.84
CA LYS A 63 -2.83 -9.02 -4.14
C LYS A 63 -2.80 -7.72 -3.32
N MET A 64 -1.67 -7.43 -2.66
CA MET A 64 -1.53 -6.19 -1.88
C MET A 64 -1.41 -4.95 -2.77
N CYS A 65 -0.77 -5.04 -3.94
CA CYS A 65 -0.81 -3.98 -4.94
C CYS A 65 -2.24 -3.70 -5.41
N ASP A 66 -3.02 -4.74 -5.71
CA ASP A 66 -4.42 -4.58 -6.13
C ASP A 66 -5.29 -3.97 -5.03
N PHE A 67 -5.11 -4.42 -3.78
CA PHE A 67 -5.80 -3.84 -2.62
C PHE A 67 -5.54 -2.34 -2.48
N TRP A 68 -4.27 -1.92 -2.54
CA TRP A 68 -3.91 -0.52 -2.39
C TRP A 68 -4.31 0.33 -3.59
N SER A 69 -4.27 -0.22 -4.80
CA SER A 69 -4.81 0.45 -5.98
C SER A 69 -6.33 0.65 -5.89
N ALA A 70 -7.08 -0.36 -5.45
CA ALA A 70 -8.51 -0.20 -5.23
C ALA A 70 -8.81 0.86 -4.16
N THR A 71 -7.99 0.93 -3.11
CA THR A 71 -8.17 1.85 -1.99
C THR A 71 -7.78 3.30 -2.35
N LEU A 72 -6.64 3.49 -3.02
CA LEU A 72 -6.05 4.81 -3.27
C LEU A 72 -6.46 5.38 -4.64
N LEU A 73 -6.53 4.53 -5.66
CA LEU A 73 -6.82 4.90 -7.04
C LEU A 73 -8.26 4.56 -7.48
N ARG A 74 -9.06 3.91 -6.61
CA ARG A 74 -10.45 3.50 -6.88
C ARG A 74 -10.59 2.56 -8.09
N THR A 75 -9.58 1.72 -8.32
CA THR A 75 -9.64 0.67 -9.35
C THR A 75 -10.48 -0.52 -8.88
N SER A 76 -11.07 -1.27 -9.79
CA SER A 76 -11.84 -2.48 -9.47
C SER A 76 -11.00 -3.77 -9.65
N ARG A 77 -9.84 -3.86 -9.00
CA ARG A 77 -8.91 -5.00 -9.14
C ARG A 77 -8.80 -5.90 -7.91
N TYR A 78 -9.44 -5.52 -6.81
CA TYR A 78 -9.47 -6.27 -5.56
C TYR A 78 -10.89 -6.72 -5.23
#